data_AF-A0A179B8T3-F1
#
_entry.id   AF-A0A179B8T3-F1
#
_cell.length_a   1.000
_cell.length_b   1.000
_cell.length_c   1.000
_cell.angle_alpha   90.00
_cell.angle_beta   90.00
_cell.angle_gamma   90.00
#
_symmetry.space_group_name_H-M   'P 1'
#
loop_
_entity.id
_entity.type
_entity.pdbx_description
1 polymer ?
#
loop_
_entity_poly.entity_id
_entity_poly.type
_entity_poly.pdbx_seq_one_letter_code
_entity_poly.pdbx_strand_id
1 'polypeptide(L)'
;MADKLVDLIREGPDMRYAMKSVVLARYADIATARSLLRTWADIADALGFGKSRGKDLAGCFTRVAAGVKKGRLKPQGAIAHGGLSGRPAAEQKNSSGAAVPKSGRINLDDPENQL
;
A
#
# COMPACT_ATOMS: atom_id res chain seq x y z
N MET A 1 19.76 22.70 -23.23
CA MET A 1 18.62 22.64 -22.28
C MET A 1 18.90 21.48 -21.35
N ALA A 2 19.20 21.74 -20.07
CA ALA A 2 19.45 20.66 -19.11
C ALA A 2 18.11 19.99 -18.75
N ASP A 3 18.10 18.66 -18.79
CA ASP A 3 16.91 17.84 -18.70
C ASP A 3 16.52 17.67 -17.21
N LYS A 4 15.45 18.34 -16.78
CA LYS A 4 15.01 18.49 -15.36
C LYS A 4 14.85 17.17 -14.59
N LEU A 5 14.61 16.09 -15.31
CA LEU A 5 14.45 14.74 -14.77
C LEU A 5 15.80 14.06 -14.53
N VAL A 6 16.86 14.45 -15.25
CA VAL A 6 18.18 13.82 -15.18
C VAL A 6 18.93 14.18 -13.89
N ASP A 7 18.66 15.36 -13.32
CA ASP A 7 19.20 15.78 -12.02
C ASP A 7 18.46 15.12 -10.83
N LEU A 8 17.15 14.87 -10.94
CA LEU A 8 16.36 14.09 -9.97
C LEU A 8 16.83 12.64 -9.82
N ILE A 9 17.53 12.14 -10.84
CA ILE A 9 17.89 10.74 -11.06
C ILE A 9 19.31 10.40 -10.57
N ARG A 10 20.20 11.38 -10.38
CA ARG A 10 21.61 11.10 -10.01
C ARG A 10 21.87 10.91 -8.52
N GLU A 11 21.01 11.41 -7.64
CA GLU A 11 21.22 11.36 -6.18
C GLU A 11 20.64 10.10 -5.50
N GLY A 12 19.91 9.25 -6.23
CA GLY A 12 19.18 8.13 -5.64
C GLY A 12 18.02 8.57 -4.74
N PRO A 13 17.33 7.65 -4.05
CA PRO A 13 16.36 8.06 -3.04
C PRO A 13 17.10 8.87 -1.97
N ASP A 14 16.61 10.08 -1.68
CA ASP A 14 17.10 10.90 -0.58
C ASP A 14 17.43 9.99 0.61
N MET A 15 18.66 10.08 1.13
CA MET A 15 19.17 9.18 2.17
C MET A 15 18.24 9.12 3.38
N ARG A 16 17.47 10.19 3.63
CA ARG A 16 16.44 10.26 4.68
C ARG A 16 15.29 9.29 4.46
N TYR A 17 14.99 8.98 3.20
CA TYR A 17 13.95 8.06 2.76
C TYR A 17 14.51 6.78 2.12
N ALA A 18 15.82 6.56 2.10
CA ALA A 18 16.44 5.36 1.54
C ALA A 18 15.84 4.07 2.12
N MET A 19 15.69 3.98 3.45
CA MET A 19 15.05 2.80 4.05
C MET A 19 13.56 2.71 3.70
N LYS A 20 12.84 3.82 3.71
CA LYS A 20 11.39 3.85 3.43
C LYS A 20 11.09 3.50 1.97
N SER A 21 11.89 3.98 1.03
CA SER A 21 11.77 3.69 -0.39
C SER A 21 12.04 2.22 -0.69
N VAL A 22 13.12 1.65 -0.13
CA VAL A 22 13.42 0.21 -0.24
C VAL A 22 12.31 -0.63 0.39
N VAL A 23 11.83 -0.26 1.58
CA VAL A 23 10.72 -0.97 2.25
C VAL A 23 9.43 -0.89 1.43
N LEU A 24 9.14 0.25 0.81
CA LEU A 24 7.96 0.41 -0.04
C LEU A 24 8.09 -0.39 -1.35
N ALA A 25 9.28 -0.43 -1.94
CA ALA A 25 9.56 -1.20 -3.15
C ALA A 25 9.53 -2.71 -2.90
N ARG A 26 9.96 -3.16 -1.72
CA ARG A 26 10.03 -4.58 -1.31
C ARG A 26 8.95 -4.97 -0.32
N TYR A 27 7.85 -4.22 -0.27
CA TYR A 27 6.83 -4.38 0.78
C TYR A 27 6.24 -5.80 0.84
N ALA A 28 5.92 -6.39 -0.32
CA ALA A 28 5.37 -7.73 -0.40
C ALA A 28 6.39 -8.80 0.05
N ASP A 29 7.63 -8.70 -0.41
CA ASP A 29 8.72 -9.61 -0.06
C ASP A 29 8.99 -9.59 1.46
N ILE A 30 9.03 -8.40 2.05
CA ILE A 30 9.22 -8.22 3.49
C ILE A 30 8.03 -8.81 4.27
N ALA A 31 6.80 -8.61 3.79
CA ALA A 31 5.61 -9.18 4.41
C ALA A 31 5.64 -10.73 4.39
N THR A 32 6.01 -11.33 3.25
CA THR A 32 6.18 -12.79 3.13
C THR A 32 7.32 -13.32 3.99
N ALA A 33 8.46 -12.62 4.05
CA ALA A 33 9.56 -13.00 4.93
C ALA A 33 9.11 -13.01 6.41
N ARG A 34 8.26 -12.05 6.80
CA ARG A 34 7.67 -12.00 8.14
C ARG A 34 6.66 -13.11 8.40
N SER A 35 5.85 -13.52 7.42
CA SER A 35 4.96 -14.68 7.57
C SER A 35 5.74 -15.99 7.70
N LEU A 36 6.94 -16.07 7.10
CA LEU A 36 7.89 -17.17 7.28
C LEU A 36 8.75 -17.03 8.55
N LEU A 37 8.35 -16.17 9.50
CA LEU A 37 8.97 -15.97 10.81
C LEU A 37 10.44 -15.48 10.76
N ARG A 38 10.91 -14.89 9.65
CA ARG A 38 12.26 -14.30 9.58
C ARG A 38 12.38 -13.10 10.51
N THR A 39 13.53 -12.96 11.18
CA THR A 39 13.77 -11.85 12.09
C THR A 39 13.97 -10.55 11.32
N TRP A 40 13.65 -9.42 11.94
CA TRP A 40 13.90 -8.12 11.33
C TRP A 40 15.38 -7.83 11.09
N ALA A 41 16.27 -8.42 11.88
CA ALA A 41 17.71 -8.30 11.68
C ALA A 41 18.15 -9.01 10.39
N ASP A 42 17.67 -10.23 10.15
CA ASP A 42 17.98 -10.98 8.93
C ASP A 42 17.40 -10.30 7.68
N ILE A 43 16.20 -9.74 7.79
CA ILE A 43 15.58 -8.98 6.69
C ILE A 43 16.36 -7.68 6.43
N ALA A 44 16.80 -6.97 7.48
CA ALA A 44 17.61 -5.76 7.32
C ALA A 44 18.98 -6.04 6.68
N ASP A 45 19.58 -7.17 7.02
CA ASP A 45 20.82 -7.65 6.41
C ASP A 45 20.62 -7.97 4.93
N ALA A 46 19.56 -8.72 4.59
CA ALA A 46 19.22 -9.05 3.20
C ALA A 46 18.89 -7.82 2.34
N LEU A 47 18.41 -6.73 2.95
CA LEU A 47 18.16 -5.45 2.29
C LEU A 47 19.40 -4.53 2.23
N GLY A 48 20.55 -4.97 2.73
CA GLY A 48 21.81 -4.21 2.70
C GLY A 48 21.92 -3.12 3.76
N PHE A 49 21.05 -3.09 4.77
CA PHE A 49 21.10 -2.12 5.87
C PHE A 49 21.94 -2.58 7.07
N GLY A 50 22.28 -3.87 7.11
CA GLY A 50 22.98 -4.54 8.20
C GLY A 50 22.06 -4.97 9.35
N LYS A 51 22.42 -6.06 10.04
CA LYS A 51 21.63 -6.68 11.13
C LYS A 51 21.26 -5.72 12.26
N SER A 52 22.14 -4.78 12.60
CA SER A 52 21.92 -3.82 13.69
C SER A 52 20.72 -2.91 13.47
N ARG A 53 20.31 -2.70 12.21
CA ARG A 53 19.17 -1.84 11.84
C ARG A 53 17.83 -2.56 11.78
N GLY A 54 17.73 -3.78 12.31
CA GLY A 54 16.48 -4.54 12.37
C GLY A 54 15.34 -3.81 13.09
N LYS A 55 15.64 -3.11 14.21
CA LYS A 55 14.63 -2.33 14.94
C LYS A 55 14.10 -1.15 14.12
N ASP A 56 14.99 -0.45 13.42
CA ASP A 56 14.63 0.68 12.56
C ASP A 56 13.78 0.22 11.38
N LEU A 57 14.14 -0.91 10.77
CA LEU A 57 13.40 -1.53 9.68
C LEU A 57 11.98 -1.89 10.12
N ALA A 58 11.81 -2.50 11.30
CA ALA A 58 10.49 -2.86 11.83
C ALA A 58 9.60 -1.62 12.00
N GLY A 59 10.12 -0.56 12.60
CA GLY A 59 9.40 0.70 12.77
C GLY A 59 9.09 1.40 11.43
N CYS A 60 9.98 1.28 10.44
CA CYS A 60 9.76 1.77 9.09
C CYS A 60 8.63 0.99 8.39
N PHE A 61 8.68 -0.35 8.45
CA PHE A 61 7.69 -1.24 7.85
C PHE A 61 6.29 -0.98 8.41
N THR A 62 6.11 -0.84 9.72
CA THR A 62 4.81 -0.54 10.32
C THR A 62 4.21 0.76 9.79
N ARG A 63 5.03 1.80 9.65
CA ARG A 63 4.60 3.10 9.09
C ARG A 63 4.22 2.99 7.62
N VAL A 64 4.99 2.23 6.83
CA VAL A 64 4.68 1.97 5.43
C VAL A 64 3.40 1.15 5.32
N ALA A 65 3.24 0.07 6.08
CA ALA A 65 2.04 -0.78 6.11
C ALA A 65 0.77 0.02 6.44
N ALA A 66 0.84 0.92 7.43
CA ALA A 66 -0.26 1.82 7.76
C ALA A 66 -0.59 2.78 6.61
N GLY A 67 0.43 3.28 5.90
CA GLY A 67 0.25 4.13 4.71
C GLY A 67 -0.35 3.37 3.53
N VAL A 68 0.03 2.11 3.32
CA VAL A 68 -0.50 1.23 2.28
C VAL A 68 -1.97 0.89 2.57
N LYS A 69 -2.30 0.50 3.82
CA LYS A 69 -3.69 0.19 4.22
C LYS A 69 -4.63 1.39 4.07
N LYS A 70 -4.13 2.61 4.26
CA LYS A 70 -4.90 3.86 4.08
C LYS A 70 -4.94 4.33 2.61
N GLY A 71 -4.37 3.59 1.67
CA GLY A 71 -4.30 3.98 0.25
C GLY A 71 -3.35 5.16 -0.06
N ARG A 72 -2.58 5.62 0.93
CA ARG A 72 -1.66 6.77 0.80
C ARG A 72 -0.33 6.40 0.14
N LEU A 73 0.07 5.14 0.24
CA LEU A 73 1.28 4.60 -0.37
C LEU A 73 0.91 3.41 -1.25
N LYS A 74 1.43 3.38 -2.47
CA LYS A 74 1.28 2.24 -3.37
C LYS A 74 2.61 1.49 -3.43
N PRO A 75 2.69 0.24 -2.93
CA PRO A 75 3.88 -0.56 -3.11
C PRO A 75 4.11 -0.80 -4.60
N GLN A 76 5.36 -0.79 -5.04
CA GLN A 76 5.68 -1.11 -6.44
C GLN A 76 5.30 -2.57 -6.70
N GLY A 77 4.48 -2.79 -7.72
CA GLY A 77 3.69 -4.01 -7.94
C GLY A 77 2.18 -3.75 -8.04
N ALA A 78 1.68 -2.62 -7.53
CA ALA A 78 0.30 -2.15 -7.74
C ALA A 78 0.15 -1.19 -8.95
N ILE A 79 1.18 -1.11 -9.80
CA ILE A 79 1.10 -0.43 -11.09
C ILE A 79 0.96 -1.54 -12.14
N ALA A 80 -0.27 -1.96 -12.40
CA ALA A 80 -0.61 -2.34 -13.76
C ALA A 80 -0.23 -1.13 -14.62
N HIS A 81 0.60 -1.33 -15.63
CA HIS A 81 0.80 -0.36 -16.70
C HIS A 81 -0.53 -0.20 -17.46
N GLY A 82 -1.51 0.44 -16.84
CA GLY A 82 -2.72 0.94 -17.47
C GLY A 82 -2.36 2.26 -18.11
N GLY A 83 -2.18 2.24 -19.41
CA GLY A 83 -1.69 3.35 -20.21
C GLY A 83 -2.42 4.67 -19.95
N LEU A 84 -1.65 5.73 -20.08
CA LEU A 84 -2.15 7.07 -20.36
C LEU A 84 -2.95 7.02 -21.68
N SER A 85 -4.26 6.94 -21.59
CA SER A 85 -5.16 7.31 -22.69
C SER A 85 -6.49 7.80 -22.12
N GLY A 86 -6.87 8.99 -22.53
CA GLY A 86 -8.27 9.42 -22.52
C GLY A 86 -8.74 10.16 -21.28
N ARG A 87 -8.87 11.48 -21.43
CA ARG A 87 -9.59 12.39 -20.53
C ARG A 87 -11.13 12.28 -20.80
N PRO A 88 -11.99 13.08 -20.14
CA PRO A 88 -13.04 12.67 -19.20
C PRO A 88 -14.47 12.62 -19.80
N ALA A 89 -15.40 11.88 -19.18
CA ALA A 89 -16.85 12.07 -19.40
C ALA A 89 -17.63 11.53 -18.19
N ALA A 90 -18.36 12.41 -17.50
CA ALA A 90 -19.82 12.43 -17.43
C ALA A 90 -20.36 11.48 -16.33
N GLU A 91 -20.84 12.04 -15.21
CA GLU A 91 -22.26 12.37 -15.04
C GLU A 91 -23.11 11.09 -15.18
N GLN A 92 -23.42 10.45 -14.06
CA GLN A 92 -24.67 9.71 -13.97
C GLN A 92 -25.36 9.96 -12.63
N LYS A 93 -26.41 10.75 -12.76
CA LYS A 93 -27.42 11.14 -11.79
C LYS A 93 -28.00 9.92 -11.06
N ASN A 94 -28.06 10.07 -9.74
CA ASN A 94 -29.28 10.02 -8.94
C ASN A 94 -30.38 9.03 -9.39
N SER A 95 -30.52 7.94 -8.64
CA SER A 95 -31.79 7.26 -8.41
C SER A 95 -31.62 6.34 -7.22
N SER A 96 -32.19 6.74 -6.07
CA SER A 96 -32.88 5.84 -5.12
C SER A 96 -33.18 6.63 -3.86
N GLY A 97 -34.40 7.17 -3.78
CA GLY A 97 -35.04 7.37 -2.50
C GLY A 97 -35.39 6.00 -1.93
N ALA A 98 -34.90 5.71 -0.73
CA ALA A 98 -35.59 4.86 0.26
C ALA A 98 -34.77 4.91 1.56
N ALA A 99 -35.50 5.03 2.66
CA ALA A 99 -35.01 5.24 4.00
C ALA A 99 -33.98 4.19 4.44
N VAL A 100 -32.89 4.66 5.04
CA VAL A 100 -32.05 3.85 5.91
C VAL A 100 -32.69 3.84 7.30
N PRO A 101 -33.04 2.66 7.84
CA PRO A 101 -32.80 2.42 9.25
C PRO A 101 -31.60 1.48 9.40
N LYS A 102 -30.56 2.02 10.02
CA LYS A 102 -29.49 1.24 10.64
C LYS A 102 -30.09 0.46 11.80
N SER A 103 -30.07 -0.87 11.74
CA SER A 103 -29.79 -1.73 12.88
C SER A 103 -29.54 -3.16 12.40
N GLY A 104 -28.35 -3.67 12.70
CA GLY A 104 -27.95 -5.04 12.35
C GLY A 104 -28.65 -6.07 13.23
N ARG A 105 -29.67 -6.73 12.68
CA ARG A 105 -30.17 -8.05 13.08
C ARG A 105 -30.65 -8.77 11.83
N ILE A 106 -30.05 -9.91 11.52
CA ILE A 106 -30.57 -10.85 10.51
C ILE A 106 -31.59 -11.73 11.26
N ASN A 107 -32.87 -11.69 10.89
CA ASN A 107 -33.86 -12.65 11.38
C ASN A 107 -33.81 -13.88 10.46
N LEU A 108 -33.43 -15.05 11.01
CA LEU A 108 -33.49 -16.34 10.30
C LEU A 108 -34.90 -16.98 10.35
N ASP A 109 -35.84 -16.38 11.08
CA ASP A 109 -37.25 -16.78 11.19
C ASP A 109 -38.20 -15.91 10.34
N ASP A 110 -37.66 -15.08 9.44
CA ASP A 110 -38.47 -14.28 8.53
C ASP A 110 -38.86 -15.10 7.28
N PRO A 111 -40.16 -15.22 6.93
CA PRO A 111 -40.59 -16.04 5.79
C PRO A 111 -40.16 -15.48 4.43
N GLU A 112 -39.74 -14.21 4.31
CA GLU A 112 -39.17 -13.68 3.06
C GLU A 112 -37.70 -14.12 2.82
N ASN A 113 -37.04 -14.73 3.81
CA ASN A 113 -35.67 -15.27 3.69
C ASN A 113 -35.62 -16.80 3.50
N GLN A 114 -36.77 -17.45 3.30
CA GLN A 114 -36.86 -18.90 3.03
C GLN A 114 -37.41 -19.25 1.63
N LEU A 115 -37.33 -18.35 0.63
CA LEU A 115 -37.61 -18.68 -0.78
C LEU A 115 -36.62 -18.02 -1.73
#